data_AF-M1CJ89-F1
#
_entry.id   AF-M1CJ89-F1
#
_cell.length_a   1.000
_cell.length_b   1.000
_cell.length_c   1.000
_cell.angle_alpha   90.00
_cell.angle_beta   90.00
_cell.angle_gamma   90.00
#
_symmetry.space_group_name_H-M   'P 1'
#
loop_
_entity.id
_entity.type
_entity.pdbx_description
1 polymer ?
#
loop_
_entity_poly.entity_id
_entity_poly.type
_entity_poly.pdbx_seq_one_letter_code
_entity_poly.pdbx_strand_id
1 'polypeptide(L)'
;MSHGAKVSMALPRALLLTTNKELTLPNVSIPNRPSALAVKEAAWGLARYAAISQDSSLVPIVEPQILLDGDHGIDRTFEVAQKVWAEVFVYLVAEDNVMFEGILLKRSMVTPGAECKDRATPEQVADYTLKLLQRRIPPAVPGIMFLSGGQSEVEATFNLNAMNHSPTPWHMSFSYARALQNTCLKTWRGLPENVKAAQDKLLIRAKANSLAQLGKYTGESYVY
;
A
#
# COMPACT_ATOMS: atom_id res chain seq x y z
N MET A 1 23.09 27.34 14.07
CA MET A 1 23.02 25.86 14.11
C MET A 1 21.95 25.42 13.13
N SER A 2 22.33 24.81 12.00
CA SER A 2 21.36 24.27 11.05
C SER A 2 20.62 23.12 11.75
N HIS A 3 19.30 23.25 11.87
CA HIS A 3 18.46 22.13 12.26
C HIS A 3 18.42 21.19 11.05
N GLY A 4 19.42 20.30 10.94
CA GLY A 4 19.42 19.26 9.92
C GLY A 4 18.14 18.43 10.06
N ALA A 5 17.46 18.16 8.95
CA ALA A 5 16.29 17.30 8.95
C ALA A 5 16.68 15.91 9.51
N LYS A 6 16.15 15.56 10.68
CA LYS A 6 16.37 14.24 11.29
C LYS A 6 15.39 13.26 10.65
N VAL A 7 15.88 12.17 10.07
CA VAL A 7 15.05 11.07 9.61
C VAL A 7 14.46 10.36 10.83
N SER A 8 13.14 10.19 10.88
CA SER A 8 12.42 9.54 11.97
C SER A 8 11.73 8.22 11.56
N MET A 9 11.70 7.92 10.26
CA MET A 9 11.05 6.75 9.69
C MET A 9 11.90 6.18 8.56
N ALA A 10 11.83 4.86 8.35
CA ALA A 10 12.45 4.20 7.22
C ALA A 10 11.42 3.36 6.45
N LEU A 11 11.71 3.06 5.17
CA LEU A 11 10.83 2.30 4.29
C LEU A 11 11.64 1.48 3.28
N PRO A 12 11.82 0.17 3.50
CA PRO A 12 12.18 -0.77 2.46
C PRO A 12 10.91 -1.25 1.76
N ARG A 13 11.08 -1.74 0.56
CA ARG A 13 10.02 -2.37 -0.21
C ARG A 13 10.44 -3.77 -0.60
N ALA A 14 9.67 -4.77 -0.17
CA ALA A 14 9.77 -6.11 -0.70
C ALA A 14 8.70 -6.30 -1.78
N LEU A 15 9.06 -6.92 -2.90
CA LEU A 15 8.16 -7.12 -4.04
C LEU A 15 7.80 -8.60 -4.18
N LEU A 16 6.50 -8.89 -4.15
CA LEU A 16 5.95 -10.23 -4.32
C LEU A 16 5.01 -10.23 -5.53
N LEU A 17 5.28 -11.11 -6.47
CA LEU A 17 4.51 -11.22 -7.71
C LEU A 17 3.32 -12.17 -7.53
N THR A 18 2.14 -11.71 -7.92
CA THR A 18 1.05 -12.59 -8.34
C THR A 18 0.95 -12.49 -9.84
N THR A 19 1.09 -13.60 -10.57
CA THR A 19 0.82 -13.64 -12.01
C THR A 19 -0.21 -14.73 -12.28
N ASN A 20 -0.96 -14.63 -13.38
CA ASN A 20 -1.74 -15.74 -13.95
C ASN A 20 -1.07 -16.31 -15.22
N LYS A 21 0.00 -15.66 -15.69
CA LYS A 21 0.84 -16.14 -16.77
C LYS A 21 2.06 -16.80 -16.13
N GLU A 22 2.37 -18.03 -16.52
CA GLU A 22 3.77 -18.47 -16.51
C GLU A 22 4.53 -17.40 -17.29
N LEU A 23 5.37 -16.63 -16.60
CA LEU A 23 6.34 -15.79 -17.29
C LEU A 23 7.33 -16.74 -17.94
N THR A 24 7.06 -17.17 -19.17
CA THR A 24 8.01 -17.89 -20.01
C THR A 24 9.16 -16.95 -20.39
N LEU A 25 10.03 -16.67 -19.42
CA LEU A 25 11.46 -16.64 -19.71
C LEU A 25 11.81 -18.03 -20.22
N PRO A 26 12.72 -18.18 -21.18
CA PRO A 26 13.17 -19.49 -21.62
C PRO A 26 13.64 -20.27 -20.38
N ASN A 27 12.81 -21.19 -19.90
CA ASN A 27 13.01 -22.10 -18.76
C ASN A 27 12.57 -21.67 -17.33
N VAL A 28 11.65 -20.73 -17.12
CA VAL A 28 11.07 -20.50 -15.77
C VAL A 28 9.54 -20.44 -15.82
N SER A 29 8.86 -21.35 -15.12
CA SER A 29 7.43 -21.27 -14.84
C SER A 29 7.25 -20.58 -13.49
N ILE A 30 6.57 -19.43 -13.47
CA ILE A 30 6.19 -18.76 -12.22
C ILE A 30 4.74 -19.15 -11.88
N PRO A 31 4.50 -19.91 -10.80
CA PRO A 31 3.15 -20.34 -10.43
C PRO A 31 2.24 -19.14 -10.07
N ASN A 32 0.92 -19.37 -10.04
CA ASN A 32 -0.13 -18.35 -9.85
C ASN A 32 -0.17 -17.66 -8.46
N ARG A 33 0.94 -17.67 -7.72
CA ARG A 33 1.15 -17.12 -6.39
C ARG A 33 2.66 -16.97 -6.16
N PRO A 34 3.11 -16.03 -5.32
CA PRO A 34 4.50 -16.00 -4.91
C PRO A 34 4.89 -17.36 -4.31
N SER A 35 6.07 -17.85 -4.65
CA SER A 35 6.58 -19.11 -4.09
C SER A 35 6.71 -18.99 -2.57
N ALA A 36 6.58 -20.10 -1.85
CA ALA A 36 6.76 -20.10 -0.40
C ALA A 36 8.13 -19.53 0.00
N LEU A 37 9.17 -19.82 -0.79
CA LEU A 37 10.50 -19.26 -0.59
C LEU A 37 10.53 -17.74 -0.74
N ALA A 38 9.87 -17.18 -1.78
CA ALA A 38 9.82 -15.73 -2.00
C ALA A 38 9.07 -15.01 -0.87
N VAL A 39 7.95 -15.58 -0.41
CA VAL A 39 7.19 -15.02 0.71
C VAL A 39 8.03 -15.06 2.00
N LYS A 40 8.69 -16.19 2.27
CA LYS A 40 9.56 -16.36 3.44
C LYS A 40 10.73 -15.38 3.44
N GLU A 41 11.44 -15.24 2.32
CA GLU A 41 12.56 -14.30 2.17
C GLU A 41 12.09 -12.86 2.41
N ALA A 42 10.99 -12.46 1.77
CA ALA A 42 10.44 -11.11 1.96
C ALA A 42 10.01 -10.86 3.41
N ALA A 43 9.33 -11.83 4.04
CA ALA A 43 8.88 -11.73 5.42
C ALA A 43 10.06 -11.63 6.40
N TRP A 44 11.05 -12.50 6.25
CA TRP A 44 12.25 -12.52 7.09
C TRP A 44 13.08 -11.24 6.93
N GLY A 45 13.32 -10.80 5.70
CA GLY A 45 14.05 -9.56 5.44
C GLY A 45 13.34 -8.32 6.01
N LEU A 46 12.02 -8.25 5.89
CA LEU A 46 11.22 -7.16 6.47
C LEU A 46 11.23 -7.17 8.01
N ALA A 47 11.21 -8.34 8.64
CA ALA A 47 11.25 -8.46 10.10
C ALA A 47 12.58 -7.98 10.67
N ARG A 48 13.70 -8.45 10.10
CA ARG A 48 15.04 -7.98 10.48
C ARG A 48 15.21 -6.49 10.29
N TYR A 49 14.75 -5.97 9.16
CA TYR A 49 14.74 -4.54 8.90
C TYR A 49 13.96 -3.77 9.98
N ALA A 50 12.78 -4.27 10.37
CA ALA A 50 11.93 -3.60 11.35
C ALA A 50 12.60 -3.54 12.72
N ALA A 51 13.20 -4.64 13.18
CA ALA A 51 13.95 -4.65 14.43
C ALA A 51 15.16 -3.71 14.40
N ILE A 52 15.99 -3.78 13.36
CA ILE A 52 17.16 -2.88 13.22
C ILE A 52 16.72 -1.41 13.21
N SER A 53 15.58 -1.10 12.57
CA SER A 53 15.03 0.26 12.56
C SER A 53 14.63 0.70 13.96
N GLN A 54 13.93 -0.16 14.71
CA GLN A 54 13.53 0.13 16.09
C GLN A 54 14.73 0.33 17.02
N ASP A 55 15.76 -0.52 16.92
CA ASP A 55 17.02 -0.38 17.64
C ASP A 55 17.73 0.95 17.31
N SER A 56 17.54 1.43 16.08
CA SER A 56 18.06 2.72 15.61
C SER A 56 17.14 3.91 15.91
N SER A 57 16.09 3.72 16.72
CA SER A 57 15.08 4.75 17.03
C SER A 57 14.34 5.32 15.80
N LEU A 58 14.14 4.48 14.78
CA LEU A 58 13.35 4.78 13.59
C LEU A 58 12.06 3.95 13.62
N VAL A 59 10.96 4.56 13.18
CA VAL A 59 9.70 3.81 12.96
C VAL A 59 9.80 3.06 11.62
N PRO A 60 9.80 1.72 11.60
CA PRO A 60 9.78 0.97 10.36
C PRO A 60 8.40 0.99 9.70
N ILE A 61 8.39 1.18 8.39
CA ILE A 61 7.23 0.90 7.55
C ILE A 61 7.43 -0.46 6.87
N VAL A 62 6.61 -1.45 7.22
CA VAL A 62 6.69 -2.81 6.67
C VAL A 62 5.85 -2.90 5.39
N GLU A 63 6.53 -3.06 4.24
CA GLU A 63 5.90 -3.08 2.90
C GLU A 63 6.14 -4.41 2.14
N PRO A 64 5.35 -5.47 2.41
CA PRO A 64 5.28 -6.65 1.55
C PRO A 64 4.33 -6.36 0.38
N GLN A 65 4.83 -5.70 -0.66
CA GLN A 65 4.01 -5.33 -1.80
C GLN A 65 3.68 -6.54 -2.65
N ILE A 66 2.40 -6.90 -2.71
CA ILE A 66 1.86 -7.85 -3.68
C ILE A 66 1.46 -7.08 -4.93
N LEU A 67 2.05 -7.44 -6.07
CA LEU A 67 1.78 -6.82 -7.36
C LEU A 67 0.38 -7.15 -7.88
N LEU A 68 -0.19 -6.29 -8.72
CA LEU A 68 -1.53 -6.46 -9.27
C LEU A 68 -1.52 -7.05 -10.69
N ASP A 69 -0.37 -7.47 -11.21
CA ASP A 69 -0.21 -7.94 -12.58
C ASP A 69 -1.07 -9.19 -12.89
N GLY A 70 -1.68 -9.21 -14.09
CA GLY A 70 -2.52 -10.31 -14.55
C GLY A 70 -4.03 -10.05 -14.46
N ASP A 71 -4.82 -11.07 -14.79
CA ASP A 71 -6.28 -11.01 -15.00
C ASP A 71 -7.10 -11.67 -13.86
N HIS A 72 -6.46 -11.93 -12.72
CA HIS A 72 -7.08 -12.59 -11.57
C HIS A 72 -8.18 -11.73 -10.92
N GLY A 73 -9.23 -12.39 -10.42
CA GLY A 73 -10.30 -11.74 -9.65
C GLY A 73 -9.88 -11.36 -8.23
N ILE A 74 -10.70 -10.52 -7.59
CA ILE A 74 -10.45 -9.99 -6.23
C ILE A 74 -10.30 -11.09 -5.16
N ASP A 75 -11.04 -12.20 -5.28
CA ASP A 75 -10.94 -13.36 -4.39
C ASP A 75 -9.53 -13.96 -4.36
N ARG A 76 -8.88 -14.02 -5.53
CA ARG A 76 -7.53 -14.56 -5.64
C ARG A 76 -6.53 -13.63 -4.98
N THR A 77 -6.64 -12.32 -5.21
CA THR A 77 -5.83 -11.30 -4.52
C THR A 77 -5.97 -11.43 -3.01
N PHE A 78 -7.21 -11.61 -2.54
CA PHE A 78 -7.52 -11.79 -1.12
C PHE A 78 -6.88 -13.06 -0.53
N GLU A 79 -6.97 -14.19 -1.23
CA GLU A 79 -6.36 -15.45 -0.79
C GLU A 79 -4.84 -15.34 -0.66
N VAL A 80 -4.17 -14.80 -1.69
CA VAL A 80 -2.71 -14.63 -1.67
C VAL A 80 -2.30 -13.67 -0.56
N ALA A 81 -3.00 -12.53 -0.44
CA ALA A 81 -2.67 -11.54 0.56
C ALA A 81 -2.87 -12.07 1.99
N GLN A 82 -3.87 -12.92 2.24
CA GLN A 82 -4.02 -13.57 3.55
C GLN A 82 -2.83 -14.47 3.92
N LYS A 83 -2.22 -15.15 2.94
CA LYS A 83 -1.07 -16.03 3.15
C LYS A 83 0.21 -15.23 3.39
N VAL A 84 0.46 -14.23 2.56
CA VAL A 84 1.63 -13.34 2.69
C VAL A 84 1.61 -12.62 4.02
N TRP A 85 0.49 -11.99 4.38
CA TRP A 85 0.39 -11.25 5.64
C TRP A 85 0.48 -12.17 6.87
N ALA A 86 -0.01 -13.41 6.80
CA ALA A 86 0.20 -14.37 7.87
C ALA A 86 1.69 -14.66 8.09
N GLU A 87 2.43 -14.96 7.02
CA GLU A 87 3.86 -15.25 7.10
C GLU A 87 4.66 -14.06 7.62
N VAL A 88 4.36 -12.84 7.15
CA VAL A 88 5.01 -11.62 7.62
C VAL A 88 4.87 -11.46 9.13
N PHE A 89 3.68 -11.66 9.69
CA PHE A 89 3.49 -11.57 11.14
C PHE A 89 4.14 -12.71 11.92
N VAL A 90 4.26 -13.91 11.35
CA VAL A 90 5.05 -14.99 11.97
C VAL A 90 6.49 -14.52 12.18
N TYR A 91 7.13 -13.95 11.16
CA TYR A 91 8.51 -13.47 11.26
C TYR A 91 8.66 -12.25 12.17
N LEU A 92 7.74 -11.29 12.11
CA LEU A 92 7.77 -10.11 12.99
C LEU A 92 7.68 -10.48 14.48
N VAL A 93 6.90 -11.51 14.85
CA VAL A 93 6.77 -11.99 16.24
C VAL A 93 7.91 -12.92 16.61
N ALA A 94 8.13 -13.97 15.82
CA ALA A 94 8.88 -15.14 16.27
C ALA A 94 10.40 -14.95 16.24
N GLU A 95 10.91 -14.12 15.32
CA GLU A 95 12.36 -14.07 15.06
C GLU A 95 13.03 -12.80 15.60
N ASP A 96 12.34 -11.65 15.53
CA ASP A 96 12.98 -10.35 15.74
C ASP A 96 12.32 -9.49 16.84
N ASN A 97 11.31 -10.02 17.54
CA ASN A 97 10.61 -9.37 18.67
C ASN A 97 10.18 -7.92 18.38
N VAL A 98 9.61 -7.67 17.20
CA VAL A 98 9.26 -6.32 16.73
C VAL A 98 8.07 -5.78 17.53
N MET A 99 8.21 -4.57 18.08
CA MET A 99 7.14 -3.90 18.82
C MET A 99 6.09 -3.31 17.86
N PHE A 100 4.86 -3.81 17.89
CA PHE A 100 3.83 -3.45 16.91
C PHE A 100 3.28 -2.04 17.06
N GLU A 101 3.29 -1.51 18.27
CA GLU A 101 2.94 -0.12 18.59
C GLU A 101 3.91 0.86 17.91
N GLY A 102 5.12 0.38 17.58
CA GLY A 102 6.19 1.15 16.95
C GLY A 102 6.39 0.84 15.47
N ILE A 103 5.42 0.24 14.76
CA ILE A 103 5.50 0.02 13.31
C ILE A 103 4.35 0.69 12.56
N LEU A 104 4.54 0.90 11.26
CA LEU A 104 3.43 1.11 10.32
C LEU A 104 3.45 0.04 9.26
N LEU A 105 2.29 -0.26 8.70
CA LEU A 105 2.19 -1.15 7.54
C LEU A 105 1.97 -0.34 6.29
N LYS A 106 2.65 -0.70 5.20
CA LYS A 106 2.34 -0.18 3.87
C LYS A 106 1.94 -1.30 2.93
N ARG A 107 0.72 -1.22 2.40
CA ARG A 107 0.13 -2.34 1.66
C ARG A 107 -0.73 -1.90 0.49
N SER A 108 -0.84 -2.74 -0.54
CA SER A 108 -1.82 -2.55 -1.63
C SER A 108 -3.23 -2.79 -1.13
N MET A 109 -4.24 -2.10 -1.62
CA MET A 109 -5.63 -2.51 -1.38
C MET A 109 -5.90 -3.88 -2.03
N VAL A 110 -6.92 -4.60 -1.57
CA VAL A 110 -7.34 -5.85 -2.22
C VAL A 110 -8.20 -5.48 -3.43
N THR A 111 -7.62 -5.57 -4.62
CA THR A 111 -8.29 -5.27 -5.89
C THR A 111 -8.15 -6.46 -6.84
N PRO A 112 -8.99 -6.56 -7.90
CA PRO A 112 -8.69 -7.41 -9.03
C PRO A 112 -7.34 -7.06 -9.66
N GLY A 113 -6.81 -8.00 -10.45
CA GLY A 113 -5.62 -7.79 -11.25
C GLY A 113 -5.81 -6.68 -12.28
N ALA A 114 -4.71 -6.07 -12.73
CA ALA A 114 -4.72 -4.92 -13.62
C ALA A 114 -5.38 -5.22 -14.99
N GLU A 115 -5.23 -6.46 -15.49
CA GLU A 115 -5.81 -6.97 -16.74
C GLU A 115 -7.20 -7.59 -16.53
N CYS A 116 -7.71 -7.62 -15.29
CA CYS A 116 -9.02 -8.21 -15.00
C CYS A 116 -10.14 -7.37 -15.65
N LYS A 117 -11.04 -8.04 -16.38
CA LYS A 117 -12.17 -7.39 -17.05
C LYS A 117 -13.21 -6.90 -16.06
N ASP A 118 -13.37 -7.63 -14.95
CA ASP A 118 -14.32 -7.29 -13.90
C ASP A 118 -13.67 -6.30 -12.93
N ARG A 119 -14.07 -5.03 -13.03
CA ARG A 119 -13.64 -3.99 -12.10
C ARG A 119 -14.46 -4.08 -10.81
N ALA A 120 -13.79 -4.01 -9.68
CA ALA A 120 -14.44 -3.96 -8.38
C ALA A 120 -14.87 -2.52 -8.04
N THR A 121 -16.01 -2.35 -7.38
CA THR A 121 -16.43 -1.06 -6.85
C THR A 121 -15.58 -0.67 -5.63
N PRO A 122 -15.52 0.61 -5.24
CA PRO A 122 -14.82 1.04 -4.03
C PRO A 122 -15.29 0.32 -2.76
N GLU A 123 -16.59 0.03 -2.67
CA GLU A 123 -17.20 -0.69 -1.54
C GLU A 123 -16.72 -2.15 -1.52
N GLN A 124 -16.67 -2.82 -2.67
CA GLN A 124 -16.11 -4.18 -2.75
C GLN A 124 -14.63 -4.20 -2.37
N VAL A 125 -13.83 -3.24 -2.87
CA VAL A 125 -12.42 -3.12 -2.49
C VAL A 125 -12.28 -2.89 -0.99
N ALA A 126 -13.13 -2.05 -0.40
CA ALA A 126 -13.14 -1.79 1.03
C ALA A 126 -13.48 -3.04 1.83
N ASP A 127 -14.55 -3.75 1.49
CA ASP A 127 -15.00 -4.97 2.17
C ASP A 127 -13.90 -6.04 2.21
N TYR A 128 -13.31 -6.35 1.05
CA TYR A 128 -12.23 -7.34 0.96
C TYR A 128 -10.97 -6.90 1.71
N THR A 129 -10.62 -5.62 1.64
CA THR A 129 -9.45 -5.09 2.32
C THR A 129 -9.63 -5.11 3.83
N LEU A 130 -10.74 -4.59 4.35
CA LEU A 130 -11.06 -4.57 5.78
C LEU A 130 -11.15 -5.99 6.36
N LYS A 131 -11.79 -6.92 5.64
CA LYS A 131 -11.85 -8.34 6.02
C LYS A 131 -10.47 -8.97 6.13
N LEU A 132 -9.53 -8.61 5.26
CA LEU A 132 -8.15 -9.09 5.33
C LEU A 132 -7.43 -8.51 6.54
N LEU A 133 -7.60 -7.21 6.78
CA LEU A 133 -7.00 -6.53 7.93
C LEU A 133 -7.45 -7.18 9.25
N GLN A 134 -8.76 -7.35 9.42
CA GLN A 134 -9.37 -8.00 10.59
C GLN A 134 -8.87 -9.43 10.83
N ARG A 135 -8.51 -10.16 9.77
CA ARG A 135 -8.07 -11.56 9.88
C ARG A 135 -6.58 -11.73 10.16
N ARG A 136 -5.76 -10.73 9.87
CA ARG A 136 -4.29 -10.89 9.80
C ARG A 136 -3.49 -9.83 10.52
N ILE A 137 -4.06 -8.67 10.78
CA ILE A 137 -3.34 -7.56 11.39
C ILE A 137 -3.81 -7.43 12.84
N PRO A 138 -2.91 -7.39 13.82
CA PRO A 138 -3.27 -7.16 15.21
C PRO A 138 -3.62 -5.67 15.44
N PRO A 139 -4.57 -5.36 16.34
CA PRO A 139 -4.93 -3.98 16.70
C PRO A 139 -3.79 -3.15 17.31
N ALA A 140 -2.72 -3.79 17.80
CA ALA A 140 -1.55 -3.10 18.35
C ALA A 140 -0.80 -2.25 17.30
N VAL A 141 -0.94 -2.58 16.02
CA VAL A 141 -0.40 -1.74 14.94
C VAL A 141 -1.17 -0.41 14.93
N PRO A 142 -0.52 0.76 14.99
CA PRO A 142 -1.23 2.04 15.05
C PRO A 142 -1.82 2.47 13.71
N GLY A 143 -1.22 2.10 12.58
CA GLY A 143 -1.65 2.62 11.29
C GLY A 143 -1.29 1.78 10.06
N ILE A 144 -2.15 1.89 9.05
CA ILE A 144 -2.03 1.22 7.76
C ILE A 144 -2.04 2.26 6.65
N MET A 145 -0.92 2.36 5.95
CA MET A 145 -0.65 3.36 4.93
C MET A 145 -0.76 2.72 3.56
N PHE A 146 -1.89 2.87 2.89
CA PHE A 146 -2.12 2.19 1.61
C PHE A 146 -1.20 2.74 0.50
N LEU A 147 -0.66 1.85 -0.33
CA LEU A 147 -0.03 2.20 -1.60
C LEU A 147 -1.07 2.11 -2.72
N SER A 148 -0.95 2.96 -3.75
CA SER A 148 -1.95 3.02 -4.82
C SER A 148 -1.83 1.88 -5.85
N GLY A 149 -0.71 1.17 -5.91
CA GLY A 149 -0.60 -0.13 -6.60
C GLY A 149 -0.81 -0.13 -8.12
N GLY A 150 -0.92 1.03 -8.77
CA GLY A 150 -1.25 1.13 -10.20
C GLY A 150 -2.63 1.72 -10.48
N GLN A 151 -3.45 1.91 -9.45
CA GLN A 151 -4.72 2.64 -9.54
C GLN A 151 -4.51 4.07 -10.03
N SER A 152 -5.53 4.65 -10.66
CA SER A 152 -5.59 6.08 -10.94
C SER A 152 -5.63 6.90 -9.65
N GLU A 153 -5.36 8.21 -9.75
CA GLU A 153 -5.40 9.12 -8.60
C GLU A 153 -6.78 9.14 -7.94
N VAL A 154 -7.84 9.06 -8.76
CA VAL A 154 -9.23 9.15 -8.32
C VAL A 154 -9.71 7.83 -7.71
N GLU A 155 -9.41 6.70 -8.34
CA GLU A 155 -9.76 5.37 -7.80
C GLU A 155 -9.11 5.14 -6.42
N ALA A 156 -7.82 5.47 -6.28
CA ALA A 156 -7.13 5.34 -4.99
C ALA A 156 -7.81 6.18 -3.89
N THR A 157 -8.27 7.38 -4.24
CA THR A 157 -8.98 8.27 -3.31
C THR A 157 -10.34 7.69 -2.91
N PHE A 158 -11.14 7.21 -3.86
CA PHE A 158 -12.46 6.62 -3.57
C PHE A 158 -12.35 5.34 -2.75
N ASN A 159 -11.40 4.46 -3.07
CA ASN A 159 -11.18 3.22 -2.33
C ASN A 159 -10.75 3.50 -0.89
N LEU A 160 -9.85 4.47 -0.68
CA LEU A 160 -9.48 4.92 0.66
C LEU A 160 -10.67 5.49 1.42
N ASN A 161 -11.51 6.29 0.76
CA ASN A 161 -12.70 6.88 1.36
C ASN A 161 -13.69 5.81 1.82
N ALA A 162 -14.00 4.85 0.94
CA ALA A 162 -14.93 3.76 1.23
C ALA A 162 -14.48 2.94 2.45
N MET A 163 -13.18 2.65 2.58
CA MET A 163 -12.65 1.96 3.76
C MET A 163 -12.87 2.75 5.06
N ASN A 164 -12.70 4.07 5.02
CA ASN A 164 -12.83 4.94 6.19
C ASN A 164 -14.29 5.26 6.59
N HIS A 165 -15.28 4.73 5.88
CA HIS A 165 -16.67 4.73 6.35
C HIS A 165 -16.94 3.68 7.45
N SER A 166 -16.08 2.67 7.57
CA SER A 166 -16.20 1.62 8.58
C SER A 166 -15.31 1.91 9.79
N PRO A 167 -15.76 1.63 11.03
CA PRO A 167 -14.92 1.74 12.21
C PRO A 167 -13.83 0.65 12.18
N THR A 168 -12.59 1.02 12.45
CA THR A 168 -11.47 0.10 12.54
C THR A 168 -10.57 0.46 13.72
N PRO A 169 -9.80 -0.50 14.27
CA PRO A 169 -8.84 -0.20 15.32
C PRO A 169 -7.56 0.47 14.80
N TRP A 170 -7.36 0.52 13.48
CA TRP A 170 -6.16 1.07 12.85
C TRP A 170 -6.44 2.45 12.25
N HIS A 171 -5.47 3.35 12.32
CA HIS A 171 -5.52 4.55 11.50
C HIS A 171 -5.23 4.22 10.02
N MET A 172 -6.27 4.22 9.18
CA MET A 172 -6.16 3.94 7.75
C MET A 172 -5.88 5.21 6.95
N SER A 173 -4.72 5.29 6.30
CA SER A 173 -4.32 6.46 5.51
C SER A 173 -3.54 6.04 4.26
N PHE A 174 -2.79 6.96 3.65
CA PHE A 174 -2.13 6.75 2.36
C PHE A 174 -0.62 7.00 2.41
N SER A 175 0.13 6.20 1.65
CA SER A 175 1.52 6.44 1.27
C SER A 175 1.62 6.37 -0.25
N TYR A 176 1.13 7.42 -0.90
CA TYR A 176 1.00 7.52 -2.36
C TYR A 176 2.16 8.26 -3.01
N ALA A 177 2.67 7.67 -4.09
CA ALA A 177 3.58 8.34 -5.02
C ALA A 177 2.79 8.74 -6.28
N ARG A 178 2.61 7.80 -7.22
CA ARG A 178 1.92 8.05 -8.49
C ARG A 178 0.52 8.65 -8.31
N ALA A 179 -0.28 8.14 -7.37
CA ALA A 179 -1.64 8.64 -7.11
C ALA A 179 -1.70 10.07 -6.53
N LEU A 180 -0.56 10.61 -6.09
CA LEU A 180 -0.44 11.97 -5.55
C LEU A 180 0.27 12.93 -6.53
N GLN A 181 1.21 12.41 -7.33
CA GLN A 181 2.15 13.22 -8.11
C GLN A 181 1.87 13.23 -9.62
N ASN A 182 1.09 12.31 -10.18
CA ASN A 182 0.99 12.15 -11.63
C ASN A 182 0.45 13.41 -12.33
N THR A 183 -0.65 13.99 -11.84
CA THR A 183 -1.18 15.25 -12.40
C THR A 183 -0.23 16.41 -12.15
N CYS A 184 0.37 16.50 -10.96
CA CYS A 184 1.38 17.53 -10.63
C CYS A 184 2.55 17.52 -11.63
N LEU A 185 3.13 16.35 -11.90
CA LEU A 185 4.26 16.21 -12.83
C LEU A 185 3.87 16.55 -14.27
N LYS A 186 2.68 16.12 -14.71
CA LYS A 186 2.15 16.45 -16.05
C LYS A 186 1.87 17.94 -16.23
N THR A 187 1.44 18.63 -15.18
CA THR A 187 1.24 20.08 -15.18
C THR A 187 2.58 20.81 -15.16
N TRP A 188 3.55 20.35 -14.38
CA TRP A 188 4.86 20.99 -14.27
C TRP A 188 5.66 20.94 -15.58
N ARG A 189 5.77 19.76 -16.20
CA ARG A 189 6.57 19.52 -17.43
C ARG A 189 8.06 19.88 -17.31
N GLY A 190 8.59 20.06 -16.10
CA GLY A 190 9.96 20.52 -15.88
C GLY A 190 10.16 22.03 -16.08
N LEU A 191 9.09 22.79 -16.29
CA LEU A 191 9.14 24.21 -16.62
C LEU A 191 8.98 25.09 -15.36
N PRO A 192 9.92 26.00 -15.05
CA PRO A 192 9.86 26.86 -13.87
C PRO A 192 8.56 27.69 -13.76
N GLU A 193 8.03 28.16 -14.89
CA GLU A 193 6.78 28.92 -14.97
C GLU A 193 5.55 28.12 -14.52
N ASN A 194 5.60 26.78 -14.59
CA ASN A 194 4.49 25.91 -14.21
C ASN A 194 4.55 25.46 -12.75
N VAL A 195 5.57 25.86 -11.98
CA VAL A 195 5.76 25.40 -10.58
C VAL A 195 4.51 25.68 -9.75
N LYS A 196 3.94 26.89 -9.85
CA LYS A 196 2.76 27.27 -9.07
C LYS A 196 1.53 26.43 -9.45
N ALA A 197 1.27 26.28 -10.75
CA ALA A 197 0.16 25.47 -11.25
C ALA A 197 0.29 23.99 -10.81
N ALA A 198 1.50 23.44 -10.84
CA ALA A 198 1.77 22.07 -10.39
C ALA A 198 1.56 21.89 -8.87
N GLN A 199 2.03 22.84 -8.07
CA GLN A 199 1.79 22.87 -6.62
C GLN A 199 0.30 22.91 -6.28
N ASP A 200 -0.49 23.70 -7.00
CA ASP A 200 -1.93 23.78 -6.79
C ASP A 200 -2.62 22.45 -7.09
N LYS A 201 -2.18 21.74 -8.15
CA LYS A 201 -2.67 20.38 -8.45
C LYS A 201 -2.26 19.34 -7.41
N LEU A 202 -1.04 19.42 -6.89
CA LEU A 202 -0.58 18.57 -5.78
C LEU A 202 -1.42 18.80 -4.52
N LEU A 203 -1.68 20.07 -4.17
CA LEU A 203 -2.47 20.42 -2.99
C LEU A 203 -3.93 19.93 -3.12
N ILE A 204 -4.50 20.02 -4.32
CA ILE A 204 -5.81 19.44 -4.63
C ILE A 204 -5.82 17.94 -4.33
N ARG A 205 -4.83 17.18 -4.82
CA ARG A 205 -4.75 15.72 -4.55
C ARG A 205 -4.48 15.41 -3.08
N ALA A 206 -3.64 16.20 -2.41
CA ALA A 206 -3.38 16.02 -0.99
C ALA A 206 -4.65 16.24 -0.14
N LYS A 207 -5.43 17.29 -0.44
CA LYS A 207 -6.71 17.56 0.23
C LYS A 207 -7.74 16.47 -0.03
N ALA A 208 -7.84 15.98 -1.27
CA ALA A 208 -8.73 14.88 -1.63
C ALA A 208 -8.45 13.62 -0.79
N ASN A 209 -7.17 13.21 -0.71
CA ASN A 209 -6.77 12.04 0.09
C ASN A 209 -6.90 12.28 1.60
N SER A 210 -6.70 13.52 2.07
CA SER A 210 -6.97 13.89 3.47
C SER A 210 -8.46 13.78 3.82
N LEU A 211 -9.37 14.18 2.93
CA LEU A 211 -10.81 13.99 3.12
C LEU A 211 -11.20 12.50 3.05
N ALA A 212 -10.58 11.74 2.16
CA ALA A 212 -10.79 10.30 2.05
C ALA A 212 -10.34 9.55 3.31
N GLN A 213 -9.25 9.97 3.95
CA GLN A 213 -8.80 9.46 5.24
C GLN A 213 -9.88 9.66 6.33
N LEU A 214 -10.66 10.73 6.24
CA LEU A 214 -11.76 11.01 7.17
C LEU A 214 -13.10 10.39 6.76
N GLY A 215 -13.17 9.68 5.63
CA GLY A 215 -14.44 9.17 5.08
C GLY A 215 -15.39 10.27 4.62
N LYS A 216 -14.86 11.42 4.17
CA LYS A 216 -15.63 12.63 3.82
C LYS A 216 -15.40 13.10 2.39
N TYR A 217 -14.74 12.31 1.55
CA TYR A 217 -14.50 12.67 0.16
C TYR A 217 -15.75 12.39 -0.69
N THR A 218 -16.36 13.45 -1.24
CA THR A 218 -17.58 13.36 -2.06
C THR A 218 -17.31 13.36 -3.57
N GLY A 219 -16.06 13.59 -4.01
CA GLY A 219 -15.70 13.67 -5.42
C GLY A 219 -16.01 15.01 -6.11
N GLU A 220 -16.86 15.86 -5.52
CA GLU A 220 -17.41 17.06 -6.17
C GLU A 220 -16.41 18.21 -6.34
N SER A 221 -15.32 18.26 -5.57
CA SER A 221 -14.45 19.46 -5.51
C SER A 221 -13.22 19.43 -6.41
N TYR A 222 -13.07 18.40 -7.26
CA TYR A 222 -11.74 17.91 -7.61
C TYR A 222 -11.58 17.33 -9.02
N VAL A 223 -12.57 17.49 -9.89
CA VAL A 223 -12.48 17.15 -11.31
C VAL A 223 -12.13 18.42 -12.07
N TYR A 224 -10.89 18.51 -12.57
CA TYR A 224 -10.43 19.54 -13.52
C TYR A 224 -9.62 18.87 -14.62
#